data_AF-A0A351BM73-F1
#
_entry.id   AF-A0A351BM73-F1
#
_cell.length_a   1.000
_cell.length_b   1.000
_cell.length_c   1.000
_cell.angle_alpha   90.00
_cell.angle_beta   90.00
_cell.angle_gamma   90.00
#
_symmetry.space_group_name_H-M   'P 1'
#
loop_
_entity.id
_entity.type
_entity.pdbx_description
1 polymer ?
#
loop_
_entity_poly.entity_id
_entity_poly.type
_entity_poly.pdbx_seq_one_letter_code
_entity_poly.pdbx_strand_id
1 'polypeptide(L)'
;GRPLSSVLSFYFRDEVLPYYAGDELSARELAANDFKYWELLRRSCERGLKVFDYGRSKRDTGSYSFKKNWGFEPEPLFYEYCLYRRETVPQNNPANAKYRLLINTWQRMPLGLANWLGPFVVRSLG
;
A
#
# COMPACT_ATOMS: atom_id res chain seq x y z
N GLY A 1 -17.10 6.78 -21.08
CA GLY A 1 -17.27 6.94 -19.62
C GLY A 1 -16.00 7.49 -19.00
N ARG A 2 -16.05 7.95 -17.73
CA ARG A 2 -14.86 8.37 -16.96
C ARG A 2 -14.32 7.17 -16.16
N PRO A 3 -13.03 6.81 -16.28
CA PRO A 3 -12.45 5.74 -15.47
C PRO A 3 -12.36 6.17 -13.99
N LEU A 4 -12.74 5.27 -13.08
CA LEU A 4 -12.72 5.53 -11.62
C LEU A 4 -11.70 4.69 -10.88
N SER A 5 -11.39 3.50 -11.40
CA SER A 5 -10.57 2.51 -10.71
C SER A 5 -9.86 1.66 -11.75
N SER A 6 -8.59 1.37 -11.51
CA SER A 6 -7.74 0.56 -12.40
C SER A 6 -6.77 -0.30 -11.58
N VAL A 7 -6.41 -1.43 -12.15
CA VAL A 7 -5.38 -2.34 -11.61
C VAL A 7 -4.54 -2.86 -12.76
N LEU A 8 -3.23 -2.87 -12.55
CA LEU A 8 -2.26 -3.58 -13.35
C LEU A 8 -1.89 -4.86 -12.61
N SER A 9 -2.09 -5.99 -13.27
CA SER A 9 -1.83 -7.32 -12.71
C SER A 9 -0.76 -8.04 -13.50
N PHE A 10 0.09 -8.79 -12.78
CA PHE A 10 0.99 -9.76 -13.38
C PHE A 10 0.36 -11.15 -13.35
N TYR A 11 0.74 -11.96 -14.33
CA TYR A 11 0.34 -13.35 -14.43
C TYR A 11 1.60 -14.20 -14.52
N PHE A 12 1.68 -15.23 -13.69
CA PHE A 12 2.78 -16.19 -13.75
C PHE A 12 2.24 -17.57 -13.39
N ARG A 13 2.42 -18.53 -14.31
CA ARG A 13 1.83 -19.89 -14.19
C ARG A 13 0.32 -19.81 -13.96
N ASP A 14 -0.17 -20.31 -12.84
CA ASP A 14 -1.56 -20.37 -12.41
C ASP A 14 -1.91 -19.28 -11.38
N GLU A 15 -1.10 -18.23 -11.28
CA GLU A 15 -1.27 -17.12 -10.34
C GLU A 15 -1.55 -15.78 -11.04
N VAL A 16 -2.41 -14.98 -10.42
CA VAL A 16 -2.58 -13.55 -10.71
C VAL A 16 -2.18 -12.70 -9.51
N LEU A 17 -1.40 -11.65 -9.78
CA LEU A 17 -0.91 -10.69 -8.79
C LEU A 17 -1.32 -9.27 -9.18
N PRO A 18 -2.45 -8.72 -8.68
CA PRO A 18 -2.76 -7.30 -8.77
C PRO A 18 -1.71 -6.43 -8.06
N TYR A 19 -0.78 -5.89 -8.85
CA TYR A 19 0.45 -5.30 -8.29
C TYR A 19 0.35 -3.78 -8.11
N TYR A 20 -0.24 -3.08 -9.07
CA TYR A 20 -0.46 -1.63 -8.97
C TYR A 20 -1.95 -1.32 -9.10
N ALA A 21 -2.46 -0.47 -8.21
CA ALA A 21 -3.84 0.02 -8.25
C ALA A 21 -3.86 1.55 -8.25
N GLY A 22 -4.77 2.11 -9.04
CA GLY A 22 -5.03 3.55 -9.09
C GLY A 22 -6.53 3.80 -9.00
N ASP A 23 -6.95 4.61 -8.05
CA ASP A 23 -8.36 4.87 -7.73
C ASP A 23 -8.62 6.37 -7.60
N GLU A 24 -9.69 6.84 -8.24
CA GLU A 24 -10.25 8.18 -8.04
C GLU A 24 -10.91 8.27 -6.66
N LEU A 25 -10.99 9.46 -6.06
CA LEU A 25 -11.65 9.64 -4.77
C LEU A 25 -13.10 9.13 -4.75
N SER A 26 -13.84 9.37 -5.83
CA SER A 26 -15.24 8.93 -5.98
C SER A 26 -15.39 7.40 -6.15
N ALA A 27 -14.30 6.65 -6.34
CA ALA A 27 -14.33 5.19 -6.39
C ALA A 27 -14.88 4.57 -5.10
N ARG A 28 -14.77 5.27 -3.97
CA ARG A 28 -15.28 4.81 -2.65
C ARG A 28 -16.80 4.82 -2.59
N GLU A 29 -17.41 5.90 -3.05
CA GLU A 29 -18.87 6.08 -3.02
C GLU A 29 -19.57 5.13 -3.98
N LEU A 30 -18.90 4.80 -5.08
CA LEU A 30 -19.41 3.94 -6.14
C LEU A 30 -18.95 2.48 -6.02
N ALA A 31 -18.26 2.12 -4.93
CA ALA A 31 -17.67 0.78 -4.73
C ALA A 31 -16.86 0.27 -5.93
N ALA A 32 -16.21 1.18 -6.67
CA ALA A 32 -15.51 0.86 -7.90
C ALA A 32 -14.23 0.02 -7.63
N ASN A 33 -13.63 0.18 -6.44
CA ASN A 33 -12.47 -0.62 -6.03
C ASN A 33 -12.86 -2.08 -5.82
N ASP A 34 -13.98 -2.31 -5.12
CA ASP A 34 -14.53 -3.64 -4.89
C ASP A 34 -14.95 -4.30 -6.20
N PHE A 35 -15.63 -3.55 -7.09
CA PHE A 35 -16.00 -4.06 -8.41
C PHE A 35 -14.78 -4.42 -9.26
N LYS A 36 -13.74 -3.58 -9.27
CA LYS A 36 -12.48 -3.85 -9.98
C LYS A 36 -11.85 -5.17 -9.54
N TYR A 37 -11.73 -5.41 -8.22
CA TYR A 37 -11.12 -6.64 -7.71
C TYR A 37 -12.02 -7.85 -7.89
N TRP A 38 -13.34 -7.70 -7.71
CA TRP A 38 -14.31 -8.75 -8.03
C TRP A 38 -14.17 -9.21 -9.47
N GLU A 39 -14.09 -8.26 -10.41
CA GLU A 39 -14.02 -8.59 -11.83
C GLU A 39 -12.68 -9.22 -12.20
N LEU A 40 -11.58 -8.80 -11.57
CA LEU A 40 -10.30 -9.46 -11.73
C LEU A 40 -10.35 -10.91 -11.21
N LEU A 41 -10.95 -11.14 -10.04
CA LEU A 41 -11.16 -12.48 -9.47
C LEU A 41 -11.98 -13.35 -10.42
N ARG A 42 -13.14 -12.86 -10.86
CA ARG A 42 -14.04 -13.58 -11.78
C ARG A 42 -13.31 -13.99 -13.07
N ARG A 43 -12.61 -13.06 -13.71
CA ARG A 43 -11.81 -13.35 -14.93
C ARG A 43 -10.68 -14.33 -14.68
N SER A 44 -10.09 -14.30 -13.49
CA SER A 44 -9.00 -15.22 -13.12
C SER A 44 -9.52 -16.64 -12.94
N CYS A 45 -10.70 -16.80 -12.33
CA CYS A 45 -11.41 -18.07 -12.25
C CYS A 45 -11.79 -18.60 -13.65
N GLU A 46 -12.32 -17.75 -14.53
CA GLU A 46 -12.65 -18.12 -15.92
C GLU A 46 -11.43 -18.58 -16.72
N ARG A 47 -10.25 -18.01 -16.43
CA ARG A 47 -8.97 -18.42 -17.02
C ARG A 47 -8.39 -19.69 -16.40
N GLY A 48 -9.02 -20.24 -15.36
CA GLY A 48 -8.58 -21.45 -14.68
C GLY A 48 -7.40 -21.25 -13.73
N LEU A 49 -7.06 -20.00 -13.38
CA LEU A 49 -6.01 -19.69 -12.40
C LEU A 49 -6.39 -20.23 -11.02
N LYS A 50 -5.40 -20.66 -10.25
CA LYS A 50 -5.58 -21.32 -8.96
C LYS A 50 -5.23 -20.41 -7.78
N VAL A 51 -4.38 -19.42 -8.02
CA VAL A 51 -3.90 -18.52 -6.98
C VAL A 51 -4.23 -17.08 -7.35
N PHE A 52 -4.82 -16.37 -6.40
CA PHE A 52 -4.98 -14.92 -6.46
C PHE A 52 -4.17 -14.34 -5.31
N ASP A 53 -3.05 -13.69 -5.61
CA ASP A 53 -2.21 -13.08 -4.59
C ASP A 53 -2.46 -11.56 -4.56
N TYR A 54 -3.07 -11.07 -3.48
CA TYR A 54 -3.21 -9.62 -3.26
C TYR A 54 -1.87 -8.91 -2.99
N GLY A 55 -0.78 -9.66 -2.87
CA GLY A 55 0.55 -9.21 -2.50
C GLY A 55 0.67 -8.85 -1.03
N ARG A 56 1.87 -8.42 -0.64
CA ARG A 56 2.17 -8.04 0.75
C ARG A 56 1.34 -6.87 1.26
N SER A 57 1.08 -6.86 2.56
CA SER A 57 0.60 -5.68 3.29
C SER A 57 1.15 -5.69 4.71
N LYS A 58 1.27 -4.52 5.34
CA LYS A 58 1.63 -4.44 6.75
C LYS A 58 0.42 -4.80 7.59
N ARG A 59 0.62 -5.59 8.66
CA ARG A 59 -0.42 -5.88 9.65
C ARG A 59 -1.03 -4.60 10.20
N ASP A 60 -2.32 -4.67 10.54
CA ASP A 60 -3.08 -3.58 11.15
C ASP A 60 -3.16 -2.30 10.30
N THR A 61 -3.08 -2.45 8.97
CA THR A 61 -3.32 -1.36 8.01
C THR A 61 -4.64 -1.55 7.26
N GLY A 62 -5.17 -0.47 6.67
CA GLY A 62 -6.39 -0.54 5.86
C GLY A 62 -6.28 -1.55 4.70
N SER A 63 -5.13 -1.62 4.04
CA SER A 63 -4.88 -2.61 2.97
C SER A 63 -4.87 -4.05 3.49
N TYR A 64 -4.39 -4.28 4.71
CA TYR A 64 -4.44 -5.61 5.34
C TYR A 64 -5.90 -6.00 5.66
N SER A 65 -6.65 -5.11 6.30
CA SER A 65 -8.06 -5.36 6.62
C SER A 65 -8.91 -5.55 5.36
N PHE A 66 -8.66 -4.77 4.30
CA PHE A 66 -9.34 -4.95 3.00
C PHE A 66 -9.17 -6.37 2.47
N LYS A 67 -7.94 -6.86 2.36
CA LYS A 67 -7.64 -8.22 1.86
C LYS A 67 -8.30 -9.30 2.70
N LYS A 68 -8.22 -9.16 4.04
CA LYS A 68 -8.87 -10.09 4.98
C LYS A 68 -10.38 -10.12 4.81
N ASN A 69 -11.02 -8.97 4.60
CA ASN A 69 -12.47 -8.87 4.41
C ASN A 69 -12.94 -9.56 3.12
N TRP A 70 -12.04 -9.76 2.14
CA TRP A 70 -12.30 -10.55 0.94
C TRP A 70 -12.15 -12.07 1.14
N GLY A 71 -11.87 -12.53 2.37
CA GLY A 71 -11.76 -13.96 2.71
C GLY A 71 -10.37 -14.55 2.49
N PHE A 72 -9.34 -13.72 2.30
CA PHE A 72 -7.96 -14.19 2.16
C PHE A 72 -7.33 -14.46 3.52
N GLU A 73 -6.74 -15.64 3.67
CA GLU A 73 -5.93 -16.00 4.83
C GLU A 73 -4.55 -15.34 4.72
N PRO A 74 -4.10 -14.57 5.74
CA PRO A 74 -2.83 -13.86 5.68
C PRO A 74 -1.65 -14.81 5.89
N GLU A 75 -0.71 -14.81 4.96
CA GLU A 75 0.58 -15.51 5.10
C GLU A 75 1.65 -14.58 5.71
N PRO A 76 2.25 -14.93 6.88
CA PRO A 76 3.32 -14.13 7.45
C PRO A 76 4.59 -14.17 6.60
N LEU A 77 5.08 -12.99 6.20
CA LEU A 77 6.38 -12.85 5.54
C LEU A 77 7.47 -12.54 6.57
N PHE A 78 8.49 -13.41 6.63
CA PHE A 78 9.65 -13.25 7.49
C PHE A 78 10.73 -12.46 6.77
N TYR A 79 11.15 -11.35 7.37
CA TYR A 79 12.22 -10.50 6.85
C TYR A 79 13.40 -10.55 7.80
N GLU A 80 14.59 -10.76 7.25
CA GLU A 80 15.86 -10.73 7.99
C GLU A 80 16.59 -9.42 7.71
N TYR A 81 17.29 -8.93 8.73
CA TYR A 81 18.04 -7.67 8.65
C TYR A 81 19.45 -7.89 9.20
N CYS A 82 20.46 -7.54 8.40
CA CYS A 82 21.83 -7.42 8.86
C CYS A 82 22.14 -5.93 9.06
N LEU A 83 22.35 -5.52 10.32
CA LEU A 83 22.58 -4.13 10.67
C LEU A 83 24.08 -3.87 10.87
N TYR A 84 24.66 -2.99 10.06
CA TYR A 84 26.09 -2.66 10.13
C TYR A 84 26.40 -1.43 11.01
N ARG A 85 25.48 -0.46 11.06
CA ARG A 85 25.68 0.84 11.73
C ARG A 85 24.59 1.21 12.73
N ARG A 86 23.59 0.33 12.91
CA ARG A 86 22.43 0.59 13.78
C ARG A 86 22.21 -0.61 14.67
N GLU A 87 21.75 -0.35 15.89
CA GLU A 87 21.44 -1.41 16.86
C GLU A 87 20.03 -2.00 16.63
N THR A 88 19.15 -1.28 15.94
CA THR A 88 17.75 -1.68 15.75
C THR A 88 17.27 -1.46 14.32
N VAL A 89 16.32 -2.29 13.89
CA VAL A 89 15.70 -2.20 12.56
C VAL A 89 14.95 -0.86 12.44
N PRO A 90 15.23 -0.05 11.40
CA PRO A 90 14.58 1.24 11.24
C PRO A 90 13.05 1.11 11.09
N GLN A 91 12.32 1.75 12.00
CA GLN A 91 10.86 1.82 11.95
C GLN A 91 10.39 3.05 11.14
N ASN A 92 10.84 3.15 9.88
CA ASN A 92 10.51 4.22 8.95
C ASN A 92 9.09 4.02 8.41
N ASN A 93 8.09 4.20 9.26
CA ASN A 93 6.69 4.01 8.94
C ASN A 93 5.89 5.18 9.52
N PRO A 94 4.98 5.83 8.75
CA PRO A 94 4.08 6.85 9.27
C PRO A 94 3.26 6.42 10.50
N ALA A 95 3.04 5.11 10.68
CA ALA A 95 2.36 4.57 11.85
C ALA A 95 3.15 4.74 13.17
N ASN A 96 4.48 4.91 13.11
CA ASN A 96 5.34 5.13 14.28
C ASN A 96 5.00 6.49 14.93
N ALA A 97 4.74 6.49 16.24
CA ALA A 97 4.31 7.66 16.98
C ALA A 97 5.26 8.87 16.82
N LYS A 98 6.58 8.64 16.76
CA LYS A 98 7.57 9.72 16.56
C LYS A 98 7.41 10.36 15.18
N TYR A 99 7.30 9.55 14.13
CA TYR A 99 7.09 10.04 12.77
C TYR A 99 5.73 10.70 12.60
N ARG A 100 4.68 10.18 13.24
CA ARG A 100 3.34 10.78 13.20
C ARG A 100 3.33 12.20 13.76
N LEU A 101 4.03 12.44 14.88
CA LEU A 101 4.17 13.78 15.45
C LEU A 101 4.91 14.71 14.48
N LEU A 102 6.03 14.25 13.91
CA LEU A 102 6.80 15.05 12.94
C LEU A 102 5.97 15.39 11.70
N ILE A 103 5.24 14.43 11.14
CA ILE A 103 4.36 14.62 9.98
C ILE A 103 3.26 15.63 10.31
N ASN A 104 2.58 15.48 11.45
CA ASN A 104 1.49 16.38 11.84
C ASN A 104 1.98 17.82 12.06
N THR A 105 3.14 17.98 12.69
CA THR A 105 3.77 19.31 12.86
C THR A 105 4.14 19.92 11.52
N TRP A 106 4.73 19.12 10.63
CA TRP A 106 5.09 19.55 9.28
C TRP A 106 3.87 19.99 8.46
N GLN A 107 2.77 19.23 8.50
CA GLN A 107 1.52 19.55 7.80
C GLN A 107 0.87 20.85 8.26
N ARG A 108 1.14 21.29 9.50
CA ARG A 108 0.61 22.53 10.07
C ARG A 108 1.58 23.71 9.94
N MET A 109 2.76 23.48 9.37
CA MET A 109 3.79 24.51 9.24
C MET A 109 3.42 25.52 8.15
N PRO A 110 3.65 26.83 8.35
CA PRO A 110 3.49 27.82 7.29
C PRO A 110 4.35 27.48 6.08
N LEU A 111 3.78 27.63 4.88
CA LEU A 111 4.41 27.20 3.62
C LEU A 111 5.82 27.79 3.42
N GLY A 112 6.05 29.04 3.79
CA GLY A 112 7.37 29.68 3.69
C GLY A 112 8.43 28.98 4.54
N LEU A 113 8.08 28.57 5.76
CA LEU A 113 8.99 27.86 6.66
C LEU A 113 9.22 26.42 6.20
N ALA A 114 8.16 25.74 5.74
CA ALA A 114 8.26 24.39 5.19
C ALA A 114 9.16 24.37 3.94
N ASN A 115 9.04 25.36 3.05
CA ASN A 115 9.88 25.48 1.86
C ASN A 115 11.35 25.77 2.20
N TRP A 116 11.60 26.56 3.24
CA TRP A 116 12.96 26.86 3.69
C TRP A 116 13.63 25.65 4.37
N LEU A 117 12.89 24.93 5.23
CA LEU A 117 13.41 23.74 5.93
C LEU A 117 13.46 22.48 5.07
N GLY A 118 12.61 22.39 4.05
CA GLY A 118 12.45 21.22 3.19
C GLY A 118 13.77 20.66 2.63
N PRO A 119 14.63 21.48 1.99
CA PRO A 119 15.91 21.03 1.45
C PRO A 119 16.85 20.41 2.50
N PHE A 120 16.87 20.94 3.72
CA PHE A 120 17.73 20.42 4.80
C PHE A 120 17.23 19.07 5.33
N VAL A 121 15.91 18.91 5.44
CA VAL A 121 15.28 17.66 5.85
C VAL A 121 15.49 16.57 4.79
N VAL A 122 15.21 16.86 3.52
CA VAL A 122 15.34 15.88 2.41
C VAL A 122 16.78 15.37 2.28
N ARG A 123 17.79 16.23 2.50
CA ARG A 123 19.21 15.85 2.42
C ARG A 123 19.64 14.83 3.47
N SER A 124 18.90 14.70 4.58
CA SER A 124 19.19 13.77 5.67
C SER A 124 18.32 12.50 5.65
N LEU A 125 17.38 12.42 4.70
CA LEU A 125 16.48 11.28 4.52
C LEU A 125 17.00 10.24 3.52
N GLY A 126 18.17 10.49 2.91
CA GLY A 126 18.91 9.55 2.05
C GLY A 126 19.85 8.65 2.83
#